data_AF-A0AA40K3E9-F1
#
_entry.id   AF-A0AA40K3E9-F1
#
_cell.length_a   1.000
_cell.length_b   1.000
_cell.length_c   1.000
_cell.angle_alpha   90.00
_cell.angle_beta   90.00
_cell.angle_gamma   90.00
#
_symmetry.space_group_name_H-M   'P 1'
#
loop_
_entity.id
_entity.type
_entity.pdbx_description
1 polymer ?
#
loop_
_entity_poly.entity_id
_entity_poly.type
_entity_poly.pdbx_seq_one_letter_code
_entity_poly.pdbx_strand_id
1 'polypeptide(L)'
;AVAGDILEFHFLSQNHSVVRGDPSTPCHPVASGGFFSGFLPTTLGENGDVFHVIINDTAPLFFYCAQTTPSNACAAGMVGAINAPADALEKYKCDAA
;
A
#
# COMPACT_ATOMS: atom_id res chain seq x y z
N ALA A 1 12.15 6.00 6.58
CA ALA A 1 12.90 4.92 5.91
C ALA A 1 13.96 5.55 5.02
N VAL A 2 15.16 4.99 5.02
CA VAL A 2 16.30 5.42 4.20
C VAL A 2 16.64 4.33 3.17
N ALA A 3 17.55 4.64 2.25
CA ALA A 3 18.01 3.70 1.26
C ALA A 3 18.60 2.44 1.93
N GLY A 4 18.17 1.26 1.49
CA GLY A 4 18.58 -0.04 2.02
C GLY A 4 17.64 -0.62 3.07
N ASP A 5 16.72 0.17 3.65
CA ASP A 5 15.69 -0.35 4.54
C ASP A 5 14.75 -1.31 3.77
N ILE A 6 14.22 -2.32 4.46
CA ILE A 6 13.23 -3.24 3.93
C ILE A 6 11.91 -2.98 4.66
N LEU A 7 10.85 -2.71 3.89
CA LEU A 7 9.49 -2.73 4.41
C LEU A 7 8.93 -4.15 4.30
N GLU A 8 8.43 -4.67 5.41
CA GLU A 8 7.70 -5.94 5.46
C GLU A 8 6.20 -5.66 5.56
N PHE A 9 5.44 -6.23 4.63
CA PHE A 9 3.99 -6.22 4.66
C PHE A 9 3.48 -7.60 5.06
N HIS A 10 2.84 -7.64 6.23
CA HIS A 10 2.20 -8.84 6.78
C HIS A 10 0.70 -8.75 6.51
N PHE A 11 0.13 -9.83 5.97
CA PHE A 11 -1.25 -9.85 5.53
C PHE A 11 -2.11 -10.62 6.52
N LEU A 12 -3.02 -9.91 7.20
CA LEU A 12 -3.98 -10.53 8.11
C LEU A 12 -5.22 -11.04 7.37
N SER A 13 -6.17 -11.59 8.13
CA SER A 13 -7.41 -12.19 7.62
C SER A 13 -8.13 -11.31 6.59
N GLN A 14 -8.80 -11.99 5.65
CA GLN A 14 -9.37 -11.49 4.39
C GLN A 14 -8.35 -11.47 3.24
N ASN A 15 -8.73 -10.87 2.11
CA ASN A 15 -7.89 -10.76 0.93
C ASN A 15 -7.37 -9.34 0.79
N HIS A 16 -6.06 -9.19 0.84
CA HIS A 16 -5.38 -7.91 0.81
C HIS A 16 -4.24 -7.93 -0.20
N SER A 17 -3.82 -6.73 -0.59
CA SER A 17 -2.65 -6.52 -1.41
C SER A 17 -2.00 -5.20 -1.05
N VAL A 18 -0.79 -4.98 -1.56
CA VAL A 18 -0.09 -3.69 -1.50
C VAL A 18 0.38 -3.35 -2.91
N VAL A 19 -0.09 -2.22 -3.40
CA VAL A 19 0.29 -1.65 -4.70
C VAL A 19 0.95 -0.30 -4.46
N ARG A 20 2.07 -0.03 -5.15
CA ARG A 20 2.63 1.33 -5.17
C ARG A 20 1.67 2.27 -5.89
N GLY A 21 1.11 3.21 -5.14
CA GLY A 21 0.08 4.15 -5.60
C GLY A 21 0.65 5.41 -6.20
N ASP A 22 -0.07 5.96 -7.18
CA ASP A 22 0.19 7.29 -7.69
C ASP A 22 -0.09 8.33 -6.60
N PRO A 23 0.84 9.26 -6.30
CA PRO A 23 0.65 10.25 -5.23
C PRO A 23 -0.49 11.26 -5.48
N SER A 24 -0.89 11.44 -6.75
CA SER A 24 -1.90 12.43 -7.17
C SER A 24 -3.25 11.81 -7.48
N THR A 25 -3.27 10.51 -7.78
CA THR A 25 -4.49 9.74 -8.09
C THR A 25 -4.53 8.48 -7.22
N PRO A 26 -5.03 8.59 -5.97
CA PRO A 26 -5.15 7.43 -5.09
C PRO A 26 -5.95 6.29 -5.73
N CYS A 27 -5.71 5.06 -5.26
CA CYS A 27 -6.31 3.84 -5.81
C CYS A 27 -5.92 3.52 -7.26
N HIS A 28 -4.94 4.24 -7.83
CA HIS A 28 -4.32 3.92 -9.10
C HIS A 28 -2.83 3.60 -8.90
N PRO A 29 -2.28 2.61 -9.61
CA PRO A 29 -0.85 2.32 -9.54
C PRO A 29 -0.04 3.47 -10.16
N VAL A 30 1.20 3.65 -9.71
CA VAL A 30 2.17 4.49 -10.43
C VAL A 30 2.34 3.99 -11.87
N ALA A 31 2.52 4.92 -12.81
CA ALA A 31 2.69 4.58 -14.23
C ALA A 31 3.95 3.75 -14.53
N SER A 32 5.00 3.85 -13.71
CA SER A 32 6.24 3.08 -13.88
C SER A 32 6.98 2.90 -12.55
N GLY A 33 7.85 1.87 -12.47
CA GLY A 33 8.70 1.63 -11.29
C GLY A 33 7.94 1.23 -10.01
N GLY A 34 6.70 0.80 -10.16
CA GLY A 34 5.84 0.35 -9.07
C GLY A 34 6.15 -1.05 -8.58
N PHE A 35 5.45 -1.43 -7.52
CA PHE A 35 5.41 -2.80 -7.03
C PHE A 35 3.96 -3.22 -6.80
N PHE A 36 3.73 -4.53 -6.82
CA PHE A 36 2.46 -5.14 -6.47
C PHE A 36 2.75 -6.48 -5.79
N SER A 37 2.23 -6.66 -4.58
CA SER A 37 2.39 -7.91 -3.83
C SER A 37 1.63 -9.09 -4.44
N GLY A 38 0.71 -8.86 -5.38
CA GLY A 38 -0.38 -9.78 -5.63
C GLY A 38 -1.43 -9.73 -4.51
N PHE A 39 -2.50 -10.50 -4.67
CA PHE A 39 -3.49 -10.71 -3.62
C PHE A 39 -3.06 -11.89 -2.74
N LEU A 40 -2.97 -11.66 -1.44
CA LEU A 40 -2.49 -12.63 -0.46
C LEU A 40 -3.60 -12.94 0.56
N PRO A 41 -4.60 -13.77 0.20
CA PRO A 41 -5.72 -14.06 1.07
C PRO A 41 -5.33 -14.99 2.22
N THR A 42 -5.83 -14.72 3.42
CA THR A 42 -5.80 -15.67 4.53
C THR A 42 -7.15 -15.70 5.26
N THR A 43 -7.58 -16.88 5.70
CA THR A 43 -8.89 -17.07 6.34
C THR A 43 -8.90 -16.67 7.80
N LEU A 44 -7.82 -16.97 8.53
CA LEU A 44 -7.65 -16.64 9.94
C LEU A 44 -6.15 -16.44 10.22
N GLY A 45 -5.83 -15.44 11.04
CA GLY A 45 -4.46 -15.12 11.41
C GLY A 45 -3.71 -14.37 10.32
N GLU A 46 -2.38 -14.55 10.31
CA GLU A 46 -1.47 -13.97 9.33
C GLU A 46 -1.22 -14.94 8.18
N ASN A 47 -1.04 -14.41 6.97
CA ASN A 47 -0.60 -15.17 5.81
C ASN A 47 0.84 -15.66 6.03
N GLY A 48 1.18 -16.86 5.53
CA GLY A 48 2.56 -17.36 5.59
C GLY A 48 3.52 -16.58 4.68
N ASP A 49 2.99 -15.88 3.68
CA ASP A 49 3.75 -15.03 2.78
C ASP A 49 3.86 -13.59 3.31
N VAL A 50 5.08 -13.09 3.36
CA VAL A 50 5.41 -11.69 3.68
C VAL A 50 5.89 -11.02 2.39
N PHE A 51 5.40 -9.81 2.12
CA PHE A 51 5.83 -9.04 0.95
C PHE A 51 6.88 -8.00 1.36
N HIS A 52 8.04 -8.05 0.69
CA HIS A 52 9.17 -7.17 0.97
C HIS A 52 9.34 -6.10 -0.09
N VAL A 53 9.55 -4.85 0.35
CA VAL A 53 9.91 -3.73 -0.52
C VAL A 53 11.21 -3.10 -0.04
N ILE A 54 12.22 -3.09 -0.91
CA ILE A 54 13.48 -2.38 -0.65
C ILE A 54 13.25 -0.88 -0.91
N ILE A 55 13.62 -0.06 0.06
CA ILE A 55 13.58 1.40 -0.04
C ILE A 55 14.88 1.86 -0.70
N ASN A 56 14.76 2.60 -1.80
CA ASN A 56 15.91 3.04 -2.59
C ASN A 56 16.39 4.45 -2.21
N ASP A 57 15.52 5.27 -1.63
CA ASP A 57 15.78 6.66 -1.29
C ASP A 57 14.83 7.15 -0.18
N THR A 58 14.86 8.45 0.11
CA THR A 58 14.00 9.11 1.10
C THR A 58 12.78 9.79 0.48
N ALA A 59 12.50 9.58 -0.81
CA ALA A 59 11.36 10.21 -1.46
C ALA A 59 10.02 9.67 -0.90
N PRO A 60 8.96 10.48 -0.88
CA PRO A 60 7.63 10.03 -0.51
C PRO A 60 7.16 8.85 -1.37
N LEU A 61 6.58 7.85 -0.71
CA LEU A 61 5.99 6.70 -1.36
C LEU A 61 4.58 6.50 -0.82
N PHE A 62 3.62 6.33 -1.71
CA PHE A 62 2.24 6.02 -1.37
C PHE A 62 1.89 4.60 -1.83
N PHE A 63 1.01 3.94 -1.09
CA PHE A 63 0.55 2.61 -1.43
C PHE A 63 -0.89 2.41 -0.98
N TYR A 64 -1.55 1.41 -1.56
CA TYR A 64 -2.94 1.07 -1.26
C TYR A 64 -3.21 -0.42 -1.43
N CYS A 65 -4.33 -0.88 -0.87
CA CYS A 65 -4.85 -2.21 -1.13
C CYS A 65 -5.80 -2.19 -2.33
N ALA A 66 -5.54 -3.03 -3.33
CA ALA A 66 -6.32 -3.10 -4.57
C ALA A 66 -7.61 -3.94 -4.44
N GLN A 67 -7.98 -4.39 -3.23
CA GLN A 67 -9.18 -5.19 -3.03
C GLN A 67 -10.44 -4.35 -3.27
N THR A 68 -11.32 -4.82 -4.16
CA THR A 68 -12.58 -4.14 -4.52
C THR A 68 -13.85 -4.86 -4.07
N THR A 69 -13.74 -6.16 -3.75
CA THR A 69 -14.85 -7.02 -3.32
C THR A 69 -14.55 -7.63 -1.94
N PRO A 70 -15.47 -7.63 -0.97
CA PRO A 70 -16.86 -7.16 -1.04
C PRO A 70 -16.99 -5.62 -1.04
N SER A 71 -15.92 -4.90 -0.73
CA SER A 71 -15.88 -3.44 -0.74
C SER A 71 -14.53 -2.94 -1.25
N ASN A 72 -14.49 -1.71 -1.76
CA ASN A 72 -13.24 -1.05 -2.15
C ASN A 72 -12.42 -0.69 -0.91
N ALA A 73 -11.38 -1.48 -0.64
CA ALA A 73 -10.49 -1.30 0.50
C ALA A 73 -9.73 0.02 0.43
N CYS A 74 -9.28 0.43 -0.76
CA CYS A 74 -8.60 1.70 -0.96
C CYS A 74 -9.49 2.90 -0.59
N ALA A 75 -10.71 2.95 -1.14
CA ALA A 75 -11.68 4.00 -0.83
C ALA A 75 -12.18 3.94 0.61
N ALA A 76 -12.17 2.76 1.23
CA ALA A 76 -12.42 2.58 2.66
C ALA A 76 -11.24 3.04 3.55
N GLY A 77 -10.15 3.52 2.95
CA GLY A 77 -9.00 4.11 3.65
C GLY A 77 -7.85 3.15 3.90
N MET A 78 -7.81 1.97 3.26
CA MET A 78 -6.66 1.06 3.29
C MET A 78 -5.55 1.57 2.35
N VAL A 79 -4.99 2.70 2.74
CA VAL A 79 -3.90 3.41 2.09
C VAL A 79 -2.79 3.67 3.09
N GLY A 80 -1.57 3.91 2.59
CA GLY A 80 -0.43 4.24 3.44
C GLY A 80 0.58 5.09 2.72
N ALA A 81 1.46 5.71 3.51
CA ALA A 81 2.50 6.59 3.02
C ALA A 81 3.81 6.37 3.82
N ILE A 82 4.94 6.42 3.13
CA ILE A 82 6.29 6.30 3.68
C ILE A 82 7.05 7.56 3.30
N ASN A 83 7.80 8.14 4.25
CA ASN A 83 8.58 9.37 4.06
C ASN A 83 7.78 10.57 3.50
N ALA A 84 6.45 10.54 3.58
CA ALA A 84 5.61 11.63 3.14
C ALA A 84 5.59 12.77 4.17
N PRO A 85 5.36 14.03 3.74
CA PRO A 85 5.16 15.15 4.66
C PRO A 85 4.03 14.90 5.66
N ALA A 86 4.04 15.66 6.76
CA ALA A 86 2.89 15.70 7.68
C ALA A 86 1.60 15.99 6.90
N ASP A 87 0.50 15.34 7.31
CA ASP A 87 -0.85 15.42 6.73
C ASP A 87 -1.03 14.85 5.31
N ALA A 88 0.05 14.48 4.61
CA ALA A 88 -0.05 13.93 3.25
C ALA A 88 -0.85 12.63 3.19
N LEU A 89 -0.75 11.77 4.21
CA LEU A 89 -1.54 10.54 4.30
C LEU A 89 -3.04 10.83 4.47
N GLU A 90 -3.40 11.79 5.32
CA GLU A 90 -4.82 12.15 5.52
C GLU A 90 -5.42 12.76 4.26
N LYS A 91 -4.65 13.60 3.55
CA LYS A 91 -5.06 14.09 2.24
C LYS A 91 -5.24 12.95 1.24
N TYR A 92 -4.26 12.05 1.16
CA TYR A 92 -4.30 10.89 0.25
C TYR A 92 -5.50 10.00 0.50
N LYS A 93 -5.83 9.77 1.78
CA LYS A 93 -7.01 9.03 2.22
C LYS A 93 -8.32 9.75 1.87
N CYS A 94 -8.37 11.07 2.03
CA CYS A 94 -9.53 11.88 1.65
C CYS A 94 -9.78 11.88 0.13
N ASP A 95 -8.71 11.94 -0.67
CA ASP A 95 -8.79 11.91 -2.13
C ASP A 95 -9.13 10.50 -2.68
N ALA A 96 -8.98 9.44 -1.86
CA ALA A 96 -9.28 8.06 -2.22
C ALA A 96 -10.76 7.68 -2.06
N ALA A 97 -11.50 8.42 -1.23
CA ALA A 97 -12.90 8.17 -0.88
C ALA A 97 -13.86 8.66 -1.97
#